data_AF-A0AAU5ZCI5-F1
#
_entry.id   AF-A0AAU5ZCI5-F1
#
_cell.length_a   1.000
_cell.length_b   1.000
_cell.length_c   1.000
_cell.angle_alpha   90.00
_cell.angle_beta   90.00
_cell.angle_gamma   90.00
#
_symmetry.space_group_name_H-M   'P 1'
#
loop_
_entity.id
_entity.type
_entity.pdbx_description
1 polymer ?
#
loop_
_entity_poly.entity_id
_entity_poly.type
_entity_poly.pdbx_seq_one_letter_code
_entity_poly.pdbx_strand_id
1 'polypeptide(L)'
;MPAPRTGHPDILAQLNFGTWRFLLPDNDPGRRLLWNKTLASAFPKLTGTSSDLGDHVDHIYKLRNRVAHLEPLLNSGMVADRLARMRTVLLAIDPALETWFVSRQRVTATLKTKP
;
A
#
# COMPACT_ATOMS: atom_id res chain seq x y z
N MET A 1 13.50 -30.88 21.10
CA MET A 1 13.76 -29.52 20.57
C MET A 1 12.51 -28.67 20.85
N PRO A 2 12.59 -27.58 21.63
CA PRO A 2 11.44 -26.67 21.75
C PRO A 2 11.20 -25.97 20.40
N ALA A 3 9.93 -25.78 20.03
CA ALA A 3 9.57 -25.05 18.81
C ALA A 3 10.09 -23.60 18.88
N PRO A 4 10.51 -23.00 17.74
CA PRO A 4 10.96 -21.62 17.72
C PRO A 4 9.86 -20.71 18.26
N ARG A 5 10.22 -19.81 19.18
CA ARG A 5 9.29 -18.79 19.69
C ARG A 5 9.09 -17.75 18.59
N THR A 6 7.89 -17.72 18.03
CA THR A 6 7.48 -16.68 17.08
C THR A 6 7.62 -15.29 17.73
N GLY A 7 8.56 -14.50 17.22
CA GLY A 7 8.78 -13.12 17.63
C GLY A 7 7.99 -12.12 16.76
N HIS A 8 8.02 -10.84 17.15
CA HIS A 8 7.40 -9.76 16.38
C HIS A 8 7.82 -9.72 14.89
N PRO A 9 9.12 -9.89 14.53
CA PRO A 9 9.53 -9.94 13.11
C PRO A 9 8.94 -11.14 12.35
N ASP A 10 8.80 -12.29 13.01
CA ASP A 10 8.23 -13.49 12.38
C ASP A 10 6.75 -13.30 12.05
N ILE A 11 6.02 -12.60 12.92
CA ILE A 11 4.63 -12.22 12.67
C ILE A 11 4.57 -11.27 11.47
N LEU A 12 5.39 -10.22 11.45
CA LEU A 12 5.43 -9.26 10.35
C LEU A 12 5.76 -9.91 9.00
N ALA A 13 6.71 -10.86 8.99
CA ALA A 13 7.12 -11.58 7.80
C ALA A 13 6.02 -12.48 7.23
N GLN A 14 5.07 -12.93 8.06
CA GLN A 14 3.91 -13.73 7.65
C GLN A 14 2.75 -12.86 7.13
N LEU A 15 2.79 -11.55 7.32
CA LEU A 15 1.73 -10.66 6.83
C LEU A 15 1.88 -10.41 5.34
N ASN A 16 0.76 -10.51 4.62
CA ASN A 16 0.69 -10.07 3.24
C ASN A 16 0.18 -8.62 3.16
N PHE A 17 0.31 -8.01 1.98
CA PHE A 17 -0.17 -6.65 1.76
C PHE A 17 -1.66 -6.46 2.07
N GLY A 18 -2.48 -7.49 1.85
CA GLY A 18 -3.91 -7.49 2.17
C GLY A 18 -4.19 -7.31 3.66
N THR A 19 -3.33 -7.83 4.55
CA THR A 19 -3.45 -7.58 5.99
C THR A 19 -3.45 -6.08 6.29
N TRP A 20 -2.48 -5.35 5.74
CA TRP A 20 -2.36 -3.90 5.97
C TRP A 20 -3.57 -3.12 5.45
N ARG A 21 -4.10 -3.51 4.28
CA ARG A 21 -5.34 -2.92 3.74
C ARG A 21 -6.52 -3.02 4.71
N PHE A 22 -6.64 -4.14 5.43
CA PHE A 22 -7.74 -4.37 6.37
C PHE A 22 -7.47 -3.87 7.80
N LEU A 23 -6.27 -3.33 8.06
CA LEU A 23 -5.97 -2.63 9.32
C LEU A 23 -6.20 -1.12 9.23
N LEU A 24 -6.10 -0.54 8.02
CA LEU A 24 -6.33 0.89 7.81
C LEU A 24 -7.78 1.30 8.14
N PRO A 25 -7.99 2.53 8.62
CA PRO A 25 -9.29 2.98 9.10
C PRO A 25 -10.31 3.05 7.98
N ASP A 26 -11.55 2.72 8.34
CA ASP A 26 -12.75 2.93 7.54
C ASP A 26 -13.92 3.28 8.50
N ASN A 27 -15.16 3.00 8.10
CA ASN A 27 -16.34 3.23 8.93
C ASN A 27 -16.49 2.22 10.10
N ASP A 28 -15.58 1.25 10.26
CA ASP A 28 -15.51 0.37 11.42
C ASP A 28 -14.92 1.08 12.66
N PRO A 29 -15.60 1.07 13.82
CA PRO A 29 -15.09 1.67 15.06
C PRO A 29 -13.77 1.07 15.54
N GLY A 30 -13.56 -0.24 15.35
CA GLY A 30 -12.34 -0.93 15.77
C GLY A 30 -11.12 -0.47 14.97
N ARG A 31 -11.25 -0.36 13.65
CA ARG A 31 -10.17 0.16 12.78
C ARG A 31 -9.88 1.63 13.02
N ARG A 32 -10.89 2.45 13.32
CA ARG A 32 -10.65 3.85 13.75
C ARG A 32 -9.89 3.92 15.06
N LEU A 33 -10.23 3.07 16.03
CA LEU A 33 -9.50 3.01 17.30
C LEU A 33 -8.05 2.60 17.06
N LEU A 34 -7.81 1.56 16.25
CA LEU A 34 -6.48 1.09 15.91
C LEU A 34 -5.64 2.19 15.22
N TRP A 35 -6.24 2.91 14.28
CA TRP A 35 -5.62 4.05 13.62
C TRP A 35 -5.18 5.12 14.61
N ASN A 36 -6.12 5.60 15.43
CA ASN A 36 -5.89 6.67 16.39
C ASN A 36 -4.85 6.30 17.45
N LYS A 37 -4.78 5.02 17.84
CA LYS A 37 -3.88 4.54 18.89
C LYS A 37 -2.49 4.17 18.39
N THR A 38 -2.35 3.73 17.14
CA THR A 38 -1.09 3.10 16.68
C THR A 38 -0.73 3.45 15.24
N LEU A 39 -1.61 3.19 14.26
CA LEU A 39 -1.20 3.19 12.86
C LEU A 39 -0.92 4.58 12.29
N ALA A 40 -1.55 5.63 12.80
CA ALA A 40 -1.32 7.00 12.33
C ALA A 40 0.17 7.41 12.45
N SER A 41 0.89 6.87 13.44
CA SER A 41 2.32 7.12 13.63
C SER A 41 3.21 6.63 12.49
N ALA A 42 2.75 5.65 11.70
CA ALA A 42 3.47 5.15 10.53
C ALA A 42 3.33 6.07 9.30
N PHE A 43 2.44 7.07 9.36
CA PHE A 43 2.20 8.01 8.27
C PHE A 43 2.43 9.46 8.72
N PRO A 44 3.62 9.81 9.21
CA PRO A 44 3.90 11.12 9.81
C PRO A 44 3.85 12.29 8.82
N LYS A 45 3.80 12.00 7.52
CA LYS A 45 3.77 12.99 6.43
C LYS A 45 2.43 13.01 5.68
N LEU A 46 1.40 12.36 6.23
CA LEU A 46 0.07 12.35 5.64
C LEU A 46 -0.51 13.78 5.58
N THR A 47 -0.85 14.24 4.36
CA THR A 47 -1.48 15.55 4.14
C THR A 47 -3.00 15.48 3.93
N GLY A 48 -3.53 14.30 3.58
CA GLY A 48 -4.96 14.04 3.38
C GLY A 48 -5.63 13.41 4.61
N THR A 49 -6.85 12.90 4.43
CA THR A 49 -7.52 12.17 5.49
C THR A 49 -7.04 10.72 5.56
N SER A 50 -7.25 10.06 6.69
CA SER A 50 -6.97 8.63 6.82
C SER A 50 -7.87 7.77 5.92
N SER A 51 -9.05 8.27 5.57
CA SER A 51 -9.95 7.66 4.59
C SER A 51 -9.36 7.71 3.18
N ASP A 52 -8.75 8.84 2.78
CA ASP A 52 -8.08 8.96 1.47
C ASP A 52 -6.90 8.00 1.37
N LEU A 53 -6.11 7.87 2.45
CA LEU A 53 -5.05 6.88 2.52
C LEU A 53 -5.59 5.45 2.37
N GLY A 54 -6.69 5.13 3.05
CA GLY A 54 -7.39 3.85 2.94
C GLY A 54 -7.83 3.55 1.50
N ASP A 55 -8.41 4.54 0.80
CA ASP A 55 -8.82 4.43 -0.60
C ASP A 55 -7.63 4.22 -1.55
N HIS A 56 -6.52 4.95 -1.34
CA HIS A 56 -5.29 4.72 -2.10
C HIS A 56 -4.78 3.29 -1.94
N VAL A 57 -4.70 2.78 -0.71
CA VAL A 57 -4.24 1.42 -0.41
C VAL A 57 -5.22 0.37 -0.94
N ASP A 58 -6.53 0.63 -0.94
CA ASP A 58 -7.54 -0.25 -1.54
C ASP A 58 -7.33 -0.44 -3.05
N HIS A 59 -7.11 0.66 -3.76
CA HIS A 59 -6.87 0.63 -5.20
C HIS A 59 -5.56 -0.10 -5.55
N ILE A 60 -4.53 0.02 -4.72
CA ILE A 60 -3.27 -0.73 -4.85
C ILE A 60 -3.50 -2.22 -4.59
N TYR A 61 -4.25 -2.56 -3.52
CA TYR A 61 -4.59 -3.93 -3.17
C TYR A 61 -5.34 -4.63 -4.31
N LYS A 62 -6.34 -3.95 -4.90
CA LYS A 62 -7.08 -4.44 -6.07
C LYS A 62 -6.16 -4.68 -7.26
N LEU A 63 -5.24 -3.75 -7.58
CA LEU A 63 -4.26 -3.96 -8.66
C LEU A 63 -3.39 -5.19 -8.40
N ARG A 64 -2.86 -5.35 -7.18
CA ARG A 64 -2.05 -6.51 -6.79
C ARG A 64 -2.83 -7.81 -6.98
N ASN A 65 -4.12 -7.83 -6.64
CA ASN A 65 -4.95 -9.02 -6.83
C ASN A 65 -5.19 -9.31 -8.31
N ARG A 66 -5.44 -8.30 -9.14
CA ARG A 66 -5.53 -8.49 -10.60
C ARG A 66 -4.26 -9.14 -11.16
N VAL A 67 -3.09 -8.64 -10.77
CA VAL A 67 -1.79 -9.22 -11.15
C VAL A 67 -1.69 -10.68 -10.70
N ALA A 68 -2.04 -10.97 -9.45
CA ALA A 68 -1.97 -12.34 -8.91
C ALA A 68 -2.95 -13.30 -9.60
N HIS A 69 -4.09 -12.80 -10.06
CA HIS A 69 -5.09 -13.55 -10.83
C HIS A 69 -4.82 -13.56 -12.34
N LEU A 70 -3.72 -12.95 -12.80
CA LEU A 70 -3.39 -12.82 -14.23
C LEU A 70 -4.50 -12.13 -15.04
N GLU A 71 -5.23 -11.21 -14.42
CA GLU A 71 -6.23 -10.40 -15.10
C GLU A 71 -5.58 -9.38 -16.05
N PRO A 72 -6.25 -9.00 -17.14
CA PRO A 72 -5.74 -8.00 -18.08
C PRO A 72 -5.45 -6.64 -17.43
N LEU A 73 -4.32 -6.03 -17.79
CA LEU A 73 -3.89 -4.68 -17.37
C LEU A 73 -3.82 -3.69 -18.55
N LEU A 74 -4.60 -3.93 -19.61
CA LEU A 74 -4.59 -3.13 -20.85
C LEU A 74 -5.04 -1.68 -20.65
N ASN A 75 -5.77 -1.39 -19.57
CA ASN A 75 -6.13 -0.02 -19.22
C ASN A 75 -4.93 0.71 -18.59
N SER A 76 -4.13 1.36 -19.44
CA SER A 76 -2.94 2.13 -19.04
C SER A 76 -3.26 3.29 -18.09
N GLY A 77 -4.44 3.93 -18.24
CA GLY A 77 -4.90 4.98 -17.32
C GLY A 77 -5.14 4.46 -15.90
N MET A 78 -5.75 3.28 -15.77
CA MET A 78 -5.92 2.61 -14.48
C MET A 78 -4.56 2.29 -13.83
N VAL A 79 -3.60 1.78 -14.60
CA VAL A 79 -2.25 1.46 -14.07
C VAL A 79 -1.50 2.73 -13.67
N ALA A 80 -1.60 3.80 -14.46
CA ALA A 80 -0.99 5.10 -14.15
C ALA A 80 -1.57 5.71 -12.86
N ASP A 81 -2.89 5.66 -12.68
CA ASP A 81 -3.55 6.10 -11.43
C ASP A 81 -3.06 5.28 -10.23
N ARG A 82 -2.91 3.95 -10.39
CA ARG A 82 -2.46 3.08 -9.29
C ARG A 82 -1.02 3.37 -8.92
N LEU A 83 -0.16 3.67 -9.89
CA LEU A 83 1.20 4.15 -9.65
C LEU A 83 1.22 5.49 -8.90
N ALA A 84 0.35 6.44 -9.27
CA ALA A 84 0.24 7.72 -8.57
C ALA A 84 -0.19 7.52 -7.10
N ARG A 85 -1.16 6.62 -6.86
CA ARG A 85 -1.60 6.27 -5.50
C ARG A 85 -0.50 5.63 -4.67
N MET A 86 0.32 4.74 -5.24
CA MET A 86 1.50 4.19 -4.56
C MET A 86 2.45 5.30 -4.11
N ARG A 87 2.70 6.29 -4.97
CA ARG A 87 3.54 7.45 -4.63
C ARG A 87 2.93 8.26 -3.49
N THR A 88 1.61 8.52 -3.50
CA THR A 88 0.93 9.21 -2.39
C THR A 88 1.08 8.47 -1.07
N VAL A 89 0.89 7.15 -1.04
CA VAL A 89 1.08 6.34 0.18
C VAL A 89 2.53 6.42 0.67
N LEU A 90 3.51 6.32 -0.22
CA LEU A 90 4.92 6.41 0.14
C LEU A 90 5.29 7.80 0.66
N LEU A 91 4.78 8.87 0.05
CA LEU A 91 4.97 10.25 0.53
C LEU A 91 4.41 10.44 1.94
N ALA A 92 3.28 9.82 2.26
CA ALA A 92 2.68 9.88 3.59
C ALA A 92 3.55 9.21 4.66
N ILE A 93 4.40 8.24 4.27
CA ILE A 93 5.38 7.58 5.14
C ILE A 93 6.65 8.44 5.22
N ASP A 94 7.34 8.60 4.09
CA ASP A 94 8.61 9.32 3.98
C ASP A 94 8.89 9.71 2.49
N PRO A 95 9.11 10.99 2.17
CA PRO A 95 9.51 11.43 0.83
C PRO A 95 10.75 10.74 0.25
N ALA A 96 11.69 10.29 1.10
CA ALA A 96 12.85 9.54 0.64
C ALA A 96 12.45 8.16 0.06
N LEU A 97 11.42 7.51 0.62
CA LEU A 97 10.91 6.23 0.10
C LEU A 97 10.24 6.41 -1.26
N GLU A 98 9.46 7.47 -1.44
CA GLU A 98 8.86 7.76 -2.75
C GLU A 98 9.94 8.05 -3.79
N THR A 99 10.95 8.85 -3.44
CA THR A 99 12.06 9.19 -4.34
C THR A 99 12.80 7.92 -4.78
N TRP A 100 13.12 7.05 -3.82
CA TRP A 100 13.74 5.77 -4.09
C TRP A 100 12.86 4.89 -4.99
N PHE A 101 11.56 4.79 -4.70
CA PHE A 101 10.62 4.00 -5.49
C PHE A 101 10.53 4.49 -6.95
N VAL A 102 10.37 5.81 -7.15
CA VAL A 102 10.31 6.41 -8.49
C VAL A 102 11.60 6.18 -9.26
N SER A 103 12.75 6.21 -8.60
CA SER A 103 14.06 5.97 -9.24
C SER A 103 14.24 4.53 -9.76
N ARG A 104 13.48 3.56 -9.23
CA ARG A 104 13.67 2.13 -9.55
C ARG A 104 12.54 1.49 -10.32
N GLN A 105 11.33 2.03 -10.24
CA GLN A 105 10.18 1.46 -10.95
C GLN A 105 10.34 1.60 -12.47
N ARG A 106 9.87 0.58 -13.21
CA ARG A 106 9.87 0.54 -14.68
C ARG A 106 8.50 0.88 -15.29
N VAL A 107 7.45 0.94 -14.46
CA VAL A 107 6.05 1.10 -14.87
C VAL A 107 5.88 2.37 -15.70
N THR A 108 6.50 3.50 -15.31
CA THR A 108 6.41 4.75 -16.08
C THR A 108 6.99 4.60 -17.49
N ALA A 109 8.11 3.90 -17.65
CA ALA A 109 8.69 3.67 -18.97
C ALA A 109 7.79 2.75 -19.81
N THR A 110 7.30 1.65 -19.23
CA THR A 110 6.39 0.71 -19.90
C THR A 110 5.07 1.34 -20.33
N LEU A 111 4.50 2.25 -19.53
CA LEU A 111 3.27 2.95 -19.91
C LEU A 111 3.46 3.91 -21.09
N LYS A 112 4.67 4.44 -21.30
CA LYS A 112 4.99 5.30 -22.46
C LYS A 112 5.08 4.50 -23.75
N THR A 113 5.58 3.28 -23.67
CA THR A 113 5.72 2.37 -24.82
C THR A 113 4.39 1.67 -25.14
N LYS A 114 3.25 2.39 -25.09
CA LYS A 114 1.87 1.88 -25.24
C LYS A 114 1.82 0.58 -26.07
N PRO A 115 1.20 -0.52 -25.59
CA PRO A 115 0.99 -1.68 -26.44
C PRO A 115 0.19 -1.33 -27.69
#